data_AF-A0A6X7TNK2-F1
#
_entry.id   AF-A0A6X7TNK2-F1
#
_cell.length_a   1.000
_cell.length_b   1.000
_cell.length_c   1.000
_cell.angle_alpha   90.00
_cell.angle_beta   90.00
_cell.angle_gamma   90.00
#
_symmetry.space_group_name_H-M   'P 1'
#
loop_
_entity.id
_entity.type
_entity.pdbx_description
1 polymer ?
#
loop_
_entity_poly.entity_id
_entity_poly.type
_entity_poly.pdbx_seq_one_letter_code
_entity_poly.pdbx_strand_id
1 'polypeptide(L)'
;DFYRNLFLLKGSNAFLEAGKHGCHHLQPGGGCIYLDADMLLTGKLGTLYLPDGIAVHVSRKGNSMSLENGIIAVNRSEHPALKKGLEIMHSKPYGDPYIDGVCGGLRHYFNCSIRHNY
;
A
#
# COMPACT_ATOMS: atom_id res chain seq x y z
N ASP A 1 -1.64 11.42 -0.37
CA ASP A 1 -1.70 10.23 0.52
C ASP A 1 -3.09 9.64 0.71
N PHE A 2 -4.07 10.38 1.25
CA PHE A 2 -5.41 9.84 1.52
C PHE A 2 -6.05 9.06 0.37
N TYR A 3 -6.19 9.69 -0.80
CA TYR A 3 -6.77 9.03 -1.97
C TYR A 3 -5.91 7.88 -2.53
N ARG A 4 -4.59 7.91 -2.32
CA ARG A 4 -3.70 6.79 -2.70
C ARG A 4 -4.10 5.52 -1.94
N ASN A 5 -4.32 5.65 -0.63
CA ASN A 5 -4.75 4.52 0.21
C ASN A 5 -6.12 4.00 -0.20
N LEU A 6 -7.10 4.89 -0.43
CA LEU A 6 -8.45 4.50 -0.84
C LEU A 6 -8.47 3.83 -2.22
N PHE A 7 -7.67 4.32 -3.16
CA PHE A 7 -7.53 3.69 -4.48
C PHE A 7 -6.90 2.30 -4.37
N LEU A 8 -5.87 2.14 -3.54
CA LEU A 8 -5.23 0.84 -3.30
C LEU A 8 -6.14 -0.14 -2.55
N LEU A 9 -7.07 0.35 -1.73
CA LEU A 9 -8.16 -0.47 -1.18
C LEU A 9 -9.10 -0.96 -2.27
N LYS A 10 -9.48 -0.11 -3.23
CA LYS A 10 -10.25 -0.57 -4.42
C LYS A 10 -9.43 -1.55 -5.27
N GLY A 11 -8.11 -1.38 -5.35
CA GLY A 11 -7.22 -2.22 -6.16
C GLY A 11 -7.59 -2.17 -7.64
N SER A 12 -7.52 -3.31 -8.32
CA SER A 12 -7.89 -3.43 -9.74
C SER A 12 -9.35 -3.02 -10.03
N ASN A 13 -10.24 -3.10 -9.04
CA ASN A 13 -11.66 -2.75 -9.23
C ASN A 13 -11.86 -1.26 -9.59
N ALA A 14 -10.94 -0.38 -9.17
CA ALA A 14 -11.02 1.04 -9.52
C ALA A 14 -10.92 1.28 -11.04
N PHE A 15 -10.18 0.43 -11.76
CA PHE A 15 -10.07 0.52 -13.22
C PHE A 15 -11.39 0.15 -13.90
N LEU A 16 -12.06 -0.89 -13.39
CA LEU A 16 -13.34 -1.36 -13.88
C LEU A 16 -14.45 -0.33 -13.59
N GLU A 17 -14.47 0.21 -12.37
CA GLU A 17 -15.41 1.24 -11.92
C GLU A 17 -15.27 2.54 -12.71
N ALA A 18 -14.06 2.92 -13.10
CA ALA A 18 -13.80 4.08 -13.94
C ALA A 18 -14.15 3.88 -15.43
N GLY A 19 -14.72 2.72 -15.81
CA GLY A 19 -15.13 2.44 -17.19
C GLY A 19 -13.96 2.27 -18.15
N LYS A 20 -12.78 1.85 -17.67
CA LYS A 20 -11.60 1.70 -18.54
C LYS A 20 -11.74 0.45 -19.42
N HIS A 21 -11.86 0.68 -20.72
CA HIS A 21 -11.82 -0.39 -21.72
C HIS A 21 -10.43 -1.01 -21.85
N GLY A 22 -10.34 -2.26 -22.30
CA GLY A 22 -9.06 -2.97 -22.48
C GLY A 22 -8.50 -3.66 -21.22
N CYS A 23 -9.15 -3.53 -20.06
CA CYS A 23 -8.74 -4.11 -18.78
C CYS A 23 -9.22 -5.57 -18.56
N HIS A 24 -9.48 -6.34 -19.62
CA HIS A 24 -10.05 -7.70 -19.53
C HIS A 24 -9.16 -8.71 -18.78
N HIS A 25 -7.87 -8.42 -18.66
CA HIS A 25 -6.90 -9.25 -17.94
C HIS A 25 -6.88 -8.94 -16.43
N LEU A 26 -7.50 -7.85 -15.98
CA LEU A 26 -7.60 -7.52 -14.56
C LEU A 26 -8.74 -8.34 -13.94
N GLN A 27 -8.41 -9.09 -12.89
CA GLN A 27 -9.38 -9.87 -12.14
C GLN A 27 -10.12 -8.97 -11.14
N PRO A 28 -11.45 -9.10 -10.97
CA PRO A 28 -12.16 -8.50 -9.85
C PRO A 28 -11.52 -8.92 -8.53
N GLY A 29 -11.28 -7.95 -7.65
CA GLY A 29 -10.54 -8.15 -6.40
C GLY A 29 -9.02 -8.18 -6.53
N GLY A 30 -8.49 -7.98 -7.75
CA GLY A 30 -7.05 -7.96 -8.03
C GLY A 30 -6.31 -6.83 -7.32
N GLY A 31 -5.00 -7.05 -7.15
CA GLY A 31 -4.08 -6.10 -6.52
C GLY A 31 -3.75 -4.85 -7.34
N CYS A 32 -2.74 -4.11 -6.88
CA CYS A 32 -2.19 -2.94 -7.56
C CYS A 32 -0.77 -2.65 -7.04
N ILE A 33 0.10 -2.14 -7.90
CA ILE A 33 1.44 -1.65 -7.54
C ILE A 33 1.46 -0.15 -7.79
N TYR A 34 1.41 0.63 -6.72
CA TYR A 34 1.63 2.07 -6.75
C TYR A 34 3.13 2.37 -6.71
N LEU A 35 3.56 3.30 -7.55
CA LEU A 35 4.92 3.83 -7.62
C LEU A 35 4.84 5.35 -7.71
N ASP A 36 5.65 6.07 -6.93
CA ASP A 36 5.90 7.49 -7.17
C ASP A 36 6.52 7.69 -8.56
N ALA A 37 6.28 8.86 -9.16
CA ALA A 37 6.66 9.12 -10.55
C ALA A 37 8.19 9.16 -10.78
N ASP A 38 8.98 9.33 -9.73
CA ASP A 38 10.43 9.31 -9.73
C ASP A 38 11.03 7.90 -9.57
N MET A 39 10.21 6.87 -9.39
CA MET A 39 10.64 5.47 -9.39
C MET A 39 10.95 5.01 -10.82
N LEU A 40 12.18 5.21 -11.27
CA LEU A 40 12.63 4.89 -12.62
C LEU A 40 12.68 3.38 -12.86
N LEU A 41 11.80 2.85 -13.71
CA LEU A 41 11.89 1.49 -14.21
C LEU A 41 13.01 1.38 -15.26
N THR A 42 13.99 0.53 -15.01
CA THR A 42 15.08 0.22 -15.95
C THR A 42 14.84 -1.09 -16.73
N GLY A 43 13.72 -1.77 -16.47
CA GLY A 43 13.33 -3.03 -17.08
C GLY A 43 11.95 -3.50 -16.63
N LYS A 44 11.53 -4.68 -17.13
CA LYS A 44 10.29 -5.34 -16.67
C LYS A 44 10.47 -5.85 -15.24
N LEU A 45 9.45 -5.69 -14.40
CA LEU A 45 9.47 -6.13 -13.00
C LEU A 45 9.30 -7.66 -12.83
N GLY A 46 8.63 -8.32 -13.77
CA GLY A 46 8.31 -9.76 -13.65
C GLY A 46 7.29 -10.04 -12.53
N THR A 47 7.35 -11.25 -11.98
CA THR A 47 6.50 -11.67 -10.86
C THR A 47 7.16 -11.32 -9.53
N LEU A 48 6.42 -10.66 -8.63
CA LEU A 48 6.88 -10.29 -7.30
C LEU A 48 6.35 -11.27 -6.24
N TYR A 49 7.17 -11.58 -5.23
CA TYR A 49 6.79 -12.38 -4.06
C TYR A 49 6.93 -11.52 -2.82
N LEU A 50 5.80 -11.21 -2.18
CA LEU A 50 5.73 -10.27 -1.05
C LEU A 50 5.18 -10.97 0.19
N PRO A 51 5.63 -10.61 1.40
CA PRO A 51 5.11 -11.19 2.64
C PRO A 51 3.62 -10.88 2.77
N ASP A 52 2.82 -11.93 2.80
CA ASP A 52 1.36 -11.88 2.80
C ASP A 52 0.73 -11.01 1.70
N GLY A 53 1.48 -10.79 0.61
CA GLY A 53 0.99 -10.02 -0.53
C GLY A 53 1.04 -8.50 -0.37
N ILE A 54 1.77 -7.95 0.61
CA ILE A 54 2.02 -6.51 0.72
C ILE A 54 3.50 -6.18 0.93
N ALA A 55 3.97 -5.12 0.28
CA ALA A 55 5.25 -4.49 0.59
C ALA A 55 5.19 -2.98 0.30
N VAL A 56 6.02 -2.22 1.02
CA VAL A 56 6.14 -0.77 0.86
C VAL A 56 7.58 -0.33 0.70
N HIS A 57 7.77 0.90 0.24
CA HIS A 57 9.09 1.51 0.21
C HIS A 57 9.69 1.63 1.62
N VAL A 58 11.00 1.47 1.73
CA VAL A 58 11.79 1.81 2.91
C VAL A 58 12.83 2.82 2.48
N SER A 59 12.67 4.08 2.89
CA SER A 59 13.70 5.08 2.62
C SER A 59 14.89 4.86 3.53
N ARG A 60 16.10 4.97 2.97
CA ARG A 60 17.36 4.85 3.69
C ARG A 60 18.17 6.10 3.40
N LYS A 61 18.13 7.07 4.31
CA LYS A 61 18.81 8.37 4.17
C LYS A 61 19.82 8.53 5.29
N GLY A 62 21.11 8.56 4.93
CA GLY A 62 22.19 8.52 5.93
C GLY A 62 22.14 7.22 6.74
N ASN A 63 22.11 7.34 8.07
CA ASN A 63 22.10 6.21 8.99
C ASN A 63 20.71 5.83 9.52
N SER A 64 19.64 6.42 8.98
CA SER A 64 18.26 6.14 9.38
C SER A 64 17.47 5.43 8.28
N MET A 65 16.41 4.73 8.70
CA MET A 65 15.42 4.17 7.78
C MET A 65 14.00 4.45 8.26
N SER A 66 13.08 4.61 7.32
CA SER A 66 11.66 4.84 7.56
C SER A 66 10.82 4.04 6.57
N LEU A 67 9.66 3.53 7.03
CA LEU A 67 8.60 3.10 6.12
C LEU A 67 8.15 4.31 5.30
N GLU A 68 7.97 4.13 4.00
CA GLU A 68 7.51 5.17 3.08
C GLU A 68 6.36 4.66 2.21
N ASN A 69 5.51 5.59 1.78
CA ASN A 69 4.36 5.26 0.92
C ASN A 69 4.63 5.49 -0.57
N GLY A 70 5.88 5.78 -0.97
CA GLY A 70 6.26 6.02 -2.36
C GLY A 70 6.27 4.76 -3.25
N ILE A 71 6.29 3.59 -2.63
CA ILE A 71 5.93 2.32 -3.27
C ILE A 71 4.92 1.65 -2.34
N ILE A 72 3.79 1.21 -2.88
CA ILE A 72 2.87 0.32 -2.17
C ILE A 72 2.41 -0.74 -3.16
N ALA A 73 2.83 -1.98 -2.93
CA ALA A 73 2.39 -3.13 -3.71
C ALA A 73 1.45 -3.98 -2.86
N VAL A 74 0.25 -4.25 -3.38
CA VAL A 74 -0.72 -5.19 -2.78
C VAL A 74 -1.15 -6.22 -3.81
N ASN A 75 -1.29 -7.48 -3.42
CA ASN A 75 -1.71 -8.57 -4.31
C ASN A 75 -3.23 -8.65 -4.51
N ARG A 76 -4.01 -7.96 -3.67
CA ARG A 76 -5.48 -7.97 -3.69
C ARG A 76 -6.06 -6.61 -3.28
N SER A 77 -7.27 -6.32 -3.74
CA SER A 77 -8.09 -5.23 -3.19
C SER A 77 -8.42 -5.51 -1.72
N GLU A 78 -8.77 -4.46 -0.98
CA GLU A 78 -9.15 -4.52 0.43
C GLU A 78 -8.11 -5.24 1.29
N HIS A 79 -6.81 -5.07 0.97
CA HIS A 79 -5.73 -5.74 1.68
C HIS A 79 -5.81 -5.44 3.19
N PRO A 80 -5.76 -6.47 4.07
CA PRO A 80 -6.01 -6.31 5.50
C PRO A 80 -5.16 -5.22 6.19
N ALA A 81 -3.88 -5.10 5.83
CA ALA A 81 -3.01 -4.05 6.38
C ALA A 81 -3.48 -2.63 6.07
N LEU A 82 -3.92 -2.34 4.83
CA LEU A 82 -4.46 -1.03 4.46
C LEU A 82 -5.84 -0.81 5.08
N LYS A 83 -6.65 -1.88 5.20
CA LYS A 83 -7.95 -1.83 5.87
C LYS A 83 -7.79 -1.53 7.35
N LYS A 84 -6.75 -2.06 7.99
CA LYS A 84 -6.38 -1.72 9.37
C LYS A 84 -5.93 -0.27 9.50
N GLY A 85 -5.17 0.24 8.53
CA GLY A 85 -4.83 1.67 8.44
C GLY A 85 -6.08 2.55 8.38
N LEU A 86 -7.04 2.20 7.52
CA LEU A 86 -8.33 2.90 7.42
C LEU A 86 -9.13 2.84 8.74
N GLU A 87 -9.15 1.68 9.41
CA GLU A 87 -9.78 1.51 10.73
C GLU A 87 -9.18 2.45 11.78
N ILE A 88 -7.84 2.57 11.83
CA ILE A 88 -7.14 3.50 12.73
C ILE A 88 -7.56 4.94 12.42
N MET A 89 -7.61 5.31 11.14
CA MET A 89 -8.01 6.65 10.72
C MET A 89 -9.47 6.97 11.03
N HIS A 90 -10.37 5.98 10.97
CA HIS A 90 -11.76 6.15 11.40
C HIS A 90 -11.91 6.32 12.92
N SER A 91 -10.95 5.80 13.70
CA SER A 91 -10.98 5.87 15.16
C SER A 91 -10.27 7.09 15.73
N LYS A 92 -9.17 7.54 15.12
CA LYS A 92 -8.38 8.67 15.61
C LYS A 92 -8.97 10.00 15.12
N PRO A 93 -9.13 11.02 16.00
CA PRO A 93 -9.71 12.31 15.63
C PRO A 93 -8.87 13.07 14.58
N TYR A 94 -7.56 12.83 14.54
CA TYR A 94 -6.60 13.45 13.63
C TYR A 94 -5.74 12.39 12.93
N GLY A 95 -6.37 11.34 12.42
CA GLY A 95 -5.67 10.25 11.73
C GLY A 95 -4.95 10.74 10.47
N ASP A 96 -3.63 10.53 10.39
CA ASP A 96 -2.83 10.91 9.24
C ASP A 96 -2.78 9.77 8.19
N PRO A 97 -3.05 10.02 6.90
CA PRO A 97 -3.07 8.98 5.89
C PRO A 97 -1.75 8.22 5.71
N TYR A 98 -0.62 8.84 6.00
CA TYR A 98 0.69 8.20 5.87
C TYR A 98 1.11 7.50 7.17
N ILE A 99 1.13 8.23 8.30
CA ILE A 99 1.57 7.75 9.61
C ILE A 99 0.61 6.68 10.14
N ASP A 100 -0.70 6.87 10.00
CA ASP A 100 -1.71 5.93 10.50
C ASP A 100 -2.22 5.01 9.40
N GLY A 101 -2.59 5.57 8.25
CA GLY A 101 -3.20 4.83 7.14
C GLY A 101 -2.28 3.82 6.45
N VAL A 102 -0.96 4.04 6.49
CA VAL A 102 0.04 3.11 5.92
C VAL A 102 0.93 2.54 7.03
N CYS A 103 1.73 3.39 7.69
CA CYS A 103 2.73 2.93 8.66
C CYS A 103 2.08 2.30 9.91
N GLY A 104 1.00 2.90 10.40
CA GLY A 104 0.20 2.38 11.51
C GLY A 104 -0.49 1.06 11.15
N GLY A 105 -1.17 1.03 10.00
CA GLY A 105 -1.83 -0.17 9.46
C GLY A 105 -0.88 -1.36 9.31
N LEU A 106 0.29 -1.17 8.70
CA LEU A 106 1.31 -2.20 8.53
C LEU A 106 1.83 -2.73 9.88
N ARG A 107 2.21 -1.83 10.79
CA ARG A 107 2.72 -2.22 12.10
C ARG A 107 1.69 -2.98 12.92
N HIS A 108 0.43 -2.56 12.89
CA HIS A 108 -0.65 -3.29 13.55
C HIS A 108 -0.87 -4.66 12.92
N TYR A 109 -0.87 -4.75 11.59
CA TYR A 109 -1.11 -6.01 10.88
C TYR A 109 -0.02 -7.06 11.13
N PHE A 110 1.24 -6.63 11.07
CA PHE A 110 2.40 -7.49 11.31
C PHE A 110 2.86 -7.52 12.77
N ASN A 111 2.06 -6.99 13.70
CA ASN A 111 2.36 -6.95 15.13
C ASN A 111 3.71 -6.27 15.51
N CYS A 112 4.20 -5.34 14.71
CA CYS A 112 5.39 -4.54 15.01
C CYS A 112 5.08 -3.43 16.02
N SER A 113 4.92 -3.81 17.29
CA SER A 113 4.77 -2.86 18.41
C SER A 113 6.07 -2.11 18.72
N ILE A 114 6.00 -1.09 19.60
CA ILE A 114 7.16 -0.30 20.04
C ILE A 114 8.26 -1.12 20.74
N ARG A 115 8.00 -2.39 21.08
CA ARG A 115 8.97 -3.31 21.69
C ARG A 115 9.75 -4.12 20.66
N HIS A 116 9.34 -4.09 19.40
CA HIS A 116 10.04 -4.75 18.31
C HIS A 116 11.16 -3.87 17.78
N ASN A 117 12.15 -4.49 17.16
CA ASN A 117 13.12 -3.76 16.34
C ASN A 117 12.39 -3.24 15.10
N TYR A 118 12.50 -1.93 14.87
CA TYR A 118 11.82 -1.24 13.77
C TYR A 118 12.53 -1.48 12.43
#